data_AF-A0A420DB23-F1
#
_entry.id   AF-A0A420DB23-F1
#
_cell.length_a   1.000
_cell.length_b   1.000
_cell.length_c   1.000
_cell.angle_alpha   90.00
_cell.angle_beta   90.00
_cell.angle_gamma   90.00
#
_symmetry.space_group_name_H-M   'P 1'
#
loop_
_entity.id
_entity.type
_entity.pdbx_description
1 polymer ?
#
loop_
_entity_poly.entity_id
_entity_poly.type
_entity_poly.pdbx_seq_one_letter_code
_entity_poly.pdbx_strand_id
1 'polypeptide(L)'
;MTKIISEDSILNYLPIELDKYQLLIFDSIRITLQMIQNDFDLLEQLIEEIEDDSVNYQNDRIKAFGYVWGIIDKTHRLVKIYKKLPSKSKYKVLDKIKVVDKFRNTFQHLDERIDESLVKNKLPFYGTISWFYFENDEIKTKMIVSGIIYGLNVQFIYPDKKNYSKKINDITLHAVDRNSYISLNISSLINDIIELKDQNENLLTKIFIEKKWNLRDWTADRDIFITLKSEKE
;
A
#
# COMPACT_ATOMS: atom_id res chain seq x y z
N MET A 1 -8.06 -6.92 12.28
CA MET A 1 -7.43 -6.61 10.98
C MET A 1 -6.06 -7.26 10.96
N THR A 2 -5.67 -7.92 9.87
CA THR A 2 -4.37 -8.59 9.77
C THR A 2 -3.28 -7.54 9.57
N LYS A 3 -2.32 -7.45 10.50
CA LYS A 3 -1.16 -6.54 10.38
C LYS A 3 -0.13 -7.13 9.41
N ILE A 4 0.42 -6.31 8.51
CA ILE A 4 1.52 -6.68 7.62
C ILE A 4 2.77 -7.03 8.41
N ILE A 5 3.10 -6.33 9.50
CA ILE A 5 4.19 -6.68 10.42
C ILE A 5 3.57 -6.96 11.80
N SER A 6 3.64 -8.21 12.24
CA SER A 6 3.21 -8.62 13.57
C SER A 6 4.28 -8.29 14.62
N GLU A 7 3.91 -8.34 15.89
CA GLU A 7 4.85 -8.06 17.00
C GLU A 7 5.97 -9.09 17.07
N ASP A 8 5.66 -10.35 16.74
CA ASP A 8 6.57 -11.50 16.68
C ASP A 8 7.30 -11.65 15.34
N SER A 9 7.13 -10.71 14.41
CA SER A 9 7.82 -10.70 13.11
C SER A 9 9.34 -10.81 13.27
N ILE A 10 9.97 -11.72 12.52
CA ILE A 10 11.43 -11.88 12.52
C ILE A 10 12.18 -10.61 12.07
N LEU A 11 11.51 -9.72 11.34
CA LEU A 11 12.06 -8.42 10.95
C LEU A 11 12.20 -7.45 12.13
N ASN A 12 11.54 -7.72 13.27
CA ASN A 12 11.76 -7.02 14.53
C ASN A 12 12.97 -7.57 15.31
N TYR A 13 13.39 -8.80 14.99
CA TYR A 13 14.37 -9.57 15.74
C TYR A 13 15.60 -9.98 14.91
N LEU A 14 16.05 -9.09 14.01
CA LEU A 14 17.15 -9.41 13.09
C LEU A 14 18.43 -9.82 13.84
N PRO A 15 19.18 -10.82 13.36
CA PRO A 15 20.39 -11.28 14.04
C PRO A 15 21.54 -10.26 13.97
N ILE A 16 22.36 -10.20 15.02
CA ILE A 16 23.53 -9.33 15.11
C ILE A 16 24.64 -9.71 14.11
N GLU A 17 24.60 -10.95 13.61
CA GLU A 17 25.53 -11.51 12.65
C GLU A 17 25.32 -10.98 11.23
N LEU A 18 24.18 -10.31 10.95
CA LEU A 18 23.98 -9.62 9.67
C LEU A 18 24.97 -8.46 9.54
N ASP A 19 25.54 -8.30 8.35
CA ASP A 19 26.34 -7.13 8.06
C ASP A 19 25.46 -5.86 8.03
N LYS A 20 26.09 -4.68 8.15
CA LYS A 20 25.38 -3.39 8.19
C LYS A 20 24.51 -3.14 6.95
N TYR A 21 24.94 -3.63 5.79
CA TYR A 21 24.23 -3.43 4.54
C TYR A 21 22.96 -4.27 4.49
N GLN A 22 23.04 -5.54 4.91
CA GLN A 22 21.90 -6.44 5.04
C GLN A 22 20.91 -5.94 6.09
N LEU A 23 21.41 -5.51 7.26
CA LEU A 23 20.59 -4.96 8.33
C LEU A 23 19.78 -3.75 7.83
N LEU A 24 20.44 -2.83 7.12
CA LEU A 24 19.78 -1.66 6.53
C LEU A 24 18.69 -2.05 5.52
N ILE A 25 18.92 -3.07 4.67
CA ILE A 25 17.91 -3.51 3.70
C ILE A 25 16.70 -4.12 4.40
N PHE A 26 16.90 -5.03 5.37
CA PHE A 26 15.80 -5.68 6.07
C PHE A 26 15.01 -4.68 6.93
N ASP A 27 15.68 -3.74 7.58
CA ASP A 27 15.01 -2.68 8.33
C ASP A 27 14.23 -1.73 7.40
N SER A 28 14.80 -1.40 6.24
CA SER A 28 14.09 -0.62 5.21
C SER A 28 12.84 -1.34 4.71
N ILE A 29 12.88 -2.67 4.57
CA ILE A 29 11.70 -3.49 4.24
C ILE A 29 10.67 -3.38 5.37
N ARG A 30 11.08 -3.61 6.63
CA ARG A 30 10.20 -3.54 7.81
C ARG A 30 9.46 -2.20 7.89
N ILE A 31 10.19 -1.08 7.88
CA ILE A 31 9.56 0.24 8.05
C ILE A 31 8.66 0.57 6.85
N THR A 32 9.04 0.18 5.63
CA THR A 32 8.20 0.40 4.45
C THR A 32 6.88 -0.38 4.54
N LEU A 33 6.93 -1.64 5.01
CA LEU A 33 5.74 -2.45 5.25
C LEU A 33 4.82 -1.84 6.32
N GLN A 34 5.40 -1.31 7.41
CA GLN A 34 4.64 -0.61 8.45
C GLN A 34 4.00 0.68 7.94
N MET A 35 4.69 1.45 7.11
CA MET A 35 4.12 2.66 6.50
C MET A 35 2.98 2.32 5.54
N ILE A 36 3.07 1.22 4.78
CA ILE A 36 1.99 0.74 3.91
C ILE A 36 0.77 0.34 4.75
N GLN A 37 0.98 -0.41 5.83
CA GLN A 37 -0.10 -0.77 6.76
C GLN A 37 -0.77 0.48 7.32
N ASN A 38 0.01 1.45 7.81
CA ASN A 38 -0.52 2.68 8.39
C ASN A 38 -1.37 3.47 7.39
N ASP A 39 -0.90 3.64 6.15
CA ASP A 39 -1.70 4.32 5.12
C ASP A 39 -3.00 3.57 4.80
N PHE A 40 -2.98 2.24 4.81
CA PHE A 40 -4.17 1.43 4.56
C PHE A 40 -5.16 1.48 5.72
N ASP A 41 -4.68 1.42 6.96
CA ASP A 41 -5.51 1.55 8.17
C ASP A 41 -6.20 2.92 8.20
N LEU A 42 -5.44 3.98 7.93
CA LEU A 42 -5.97 5.34 7.84
C LEU A 42 -6.95 5.51 6.68
N LEU A 43 -6.75 4.79 5.57
CA LEU A 43 -7.69 4.78 4.45
C LEU A 43 -9.00 4.05 4.80
N GLU A 44 -8.93 2.87 5.42
CA GLU A 44 -10.13 2.14 5.87
C GLU A 44 -10.91 2.99 6.88
N GLN A 45 -10.25 3.54 7.89
CA GLN A 45 -10.87 4.42 8.88
C GLN A 45 -11.52 5.65 8.23
N LEU A 46 -10.80 6.33 7.33
CA LEU A 46 -11.32 7.52 6.66
C LEU A 46 -12.56 7.20 5.80
N ILE A 47 -12.60 6.04 5.16
CA ILE A 47 -13.77 5.62 4.38
C ILE A 47 -14.95 5.31 5.32
N GLU A 48 -14.72 4.68 6.48
CA GLU A 48 -15.77 4.49 7.50
C GLU A 48 -16.34 5.83 7.97
N GLU A 49 -15.47 6.79 8.28
CA GLU A 49 -15.87 8.13 8.73
C GLU A 49 -16.65 8.90 7.66
N ILE A 50 -16.30 8.75 6.38
CA ILE A 50 -17.04 9.31 5.23
C ILE A 50 -18.44 8.70 5.11
N GLU A 51 -18.62 7.41 5.41
CA GLU A 51 -19.92 6.75 5.35
C GLU A 51 -20.84 7.13 6.53
N ASP A 52 -20.26 7.44 7.68
CA ASP A 52 -21.02 7.85 8.88
C ASP A 52 -21.38 9.35 8.90
N ASP A 53 -21.17 10.08 7.79
CA ASP A 53 -21.47 11.51 7.60
C ASP A 53 -20.88 12.45 8.70
N SER A 54 -19.84 11.97 9.38
CA SER A 54 -19.32 12.55 10.63
C SER A 54 -18.22 13.61 10.44
N VAL A 55 -17.84 13.93 9.19
CA VAL A 55 -16.63 14.72 8.88
C VAL A 55 -16.83 15.82 7.84
N ASN A 56 -15.82 16.68 7.71
CA ASN A 56 -15.80 17.80 6.77
C ASN A 56 -15.56 17.28 5.33
N TYR A 57 -16.67 17.01 4.65
CA TYR A 57 -16.79 16.30 3.37
C TYR A 57 -15.73 16.55 2.29
N GLN A 58 -15.16 17.75 2.17
CA GLN A 58 -14.24 18.06 1.07
C GLN A 58 -12.78 17.67 1.33
N ASN A 59 -12.24 18.01 2.50
CA ASN A 59 -10.82 17.76 2.78
C ASN A 59 -10.52 16.27 3.00
N ASP A 60 -11.48 15.54 3.56
CA ASP A 60 -11.30 14.12 3.88
C ASP A 60 -11.30 13.24 2.63
N ARG A 61 -12.11 13.56 1.61
CA ARG A 61 -12.05 12.86 0.32
C ARG A 61 -10.71 13.02 -0.39
N ILE A 62 -10.04 14.17 -0.24
CA ILE A 62 -8.72 14.40 -0.81
C ILE A 62 -7.66 13.54 -0.11
N LYS A 63 -7.75 13.38 1.22
CA LYS A 63 -6.83 12.52 1.98
C LYS A 63 -6.84 11.07 1.51
N ALA A 64 -8.01 10.55 1.11
CA ALA A 64 -8.13 9.18 0.61
C ALA A 64 -7.26 8.94 -0.65
N PHE A 65 -7.22 9.90 -1.57
CA PHE A 65 -6.30 9.85 -2.72
C PHE A 65 -4.83 9.89 -2.27
N GLY A 66 -4.51 10.72 -1.26
CA GLY A 66 -3.18 10.77 -0.66
C GLY A 66 -2.72 9.42 -0.12
N TYR A 67 -3.57 8.71 0.63
CA TYR A 67 -3.26 7.38 1.15
C TYR A 67 -3.12 6.33 0.05
N VAL A 68 -4.06 6.28 -0.90
CA VAL A 68 -4.00 5.31 -2.02
C VAL A 68 -2.74 5.48 -2.85
N TRP A 69 -2.41 6.70 -3.28
CA TRP A 69 -1.18 6.97 -4.02
C TRP A 69 0.07 6.78 -3.15
N GLY A 70 -0.04 7.04 -1.84
CA GLY A 70 0.99 6.77 -0.84
C GLY A 70 1.34 5.29 -0.73
N ILE A 71 0.33 4.40 -0.70
CA ILE A 71 0.50 2.95 -0.72
C ILE A 71 1.21 2.53 -2.01
N ILE A 72 0.74 2.98 -3.17
CA ILE A 72 1.32 2.66 -4.49
C ILE A 72 2.81 3.03 -4.54
N ASP A 73 3.18 4.25 -4.11
CA ASP A 73 4.57 4.69 -4.12
C ASP A 73 5.45 3.88 -3.16
N LYS A 74 4.96 3.62 -1.95
CA LYS A 74 5.68 2.81 -0.95
C LYS A 74 5.85 1.36 -1.40
N THR A 75 4.84 0.75 -2.03
CA THR A 75 4.96 -0.59 -2.61
C THR A 75 5.97 -0.62 -3.75
N HIS A 76 6.00 0.39 -4.61
CA HIS A 76 7.02 0.50 -5.64
C HIS A 76 8.45 0.65 -5.04
N ARG A 77 8.60 1.42 -3.95
CA ARG A 77 9.87 1.48 -3.19
C ARG A 77 10.22 0.12 -2.58
N LEU A 78 9.28 -0.58 -1.98
CA LEU A 78 9.45 -1.92 -1.43
C LEU A 78 10.02 -2.88 -2.50
N VAL A 79 9.44 -2.90 -3.71
CA VAL A 79 9.95 -3.70 -4.84
C VAL A 79 11.43 -3.38 -5.14
N LYS A 80 11.81 -2.10 -5.11
CA LYS A 80 13.20 -1.67 -5.36
C LYS A 80 14.15 -2.06 -4.23
N ILE A 81 13.73 -1.90 -2.98
CA ILE A 81 14.51 -2.29 -1.80
C ILE A 81 14.73 -3.81 -1.82
N TYR A 82 13.67 -4.59 -2.06
CA TYR A 82 13.75 -6.05 -2.09
C TYR A 82 14.70 -6.57 -3.18
N LYS A 83 14.80 -5.87 -4.31
CA LYS A 83 15.77 -6.18 -5.38
C LYS A 83 17.24 -5.97 -4.98
N LYS A 84 17.54 -5.39 -3.82
CA LYS A 84 18.90 -5.32 -3.28
C LYS A 84 19.35 -6.63 -2.63
N LEU A 85 18.41 -7.50 -2.24
CA LEU A 85 18.73 -8.82 -1.71
C LEU A 85 19.16 -9.77 -2.84
N PRO A 86 20.03 -10.76 -2.57
CA PRO A 86 20.34 -11.80 -3.55
C PRO A 86 19.11 -12.65 -3.87
N SER A 87 18.89 -12.98 -5.14
CA SER A 87 17.75 -13.82 -5.55
C SER A 87 18.14 -14.88 -6.56
N LYS A 88 17.85 -16.15 -6.24
CA LYS A 88 17.98 -17.28 -7.17
C LYS A 88 16.85 -17.34 -8.18
N SER A 89 15.68 -16.77 -7.86
CA SER A 89 14.46 -16.84 -8.66
C SER A 89 14.23 -15.61 -9.54
N LYS A 90 15.22 -14.71 -9.67
CA LYS A 90 15.07 -13.42 -10.36
C LYS A 90 13.89 -12.59 -9.83
N TYR A 91 13.66 -12.64 -8.51
CA TYR A 91 12.61 -11.87 -7.82
C TYR A 91 11.17 -12.13 -8.31
N LYS A 92 10.86 -13.38 -8.70
CA LYS A 92 9.49 -13.80 -9.06
C LYS A 92 8.47 -13.60 -7.94
N VAL A 93 8.93 -13.67 -6.69
CA VAL A 93 8.09 -13.42 -5.50
C VAL A 93 7.43 -12.03 -5.52
N LEU A 94 8.01 -11.07 -6.24
CA LEU A 94 7.50 -9.70 -6.35
C LEU A 94 6.45 -9.54 -7.47
N ASP A 95 6.19 -10.56 -8.29
CA ASP A 95 5.39 -10.41 -9.52
C ASP A 95 3.95 -9.95 -9.24
N LYS A 96 3.35 -10.38 -8.12
CA LYS A 96 2.01 -9.96 -7.70
C LYS A 96 1.92 -8.46 -7.39
N ILE A 97 2.96 -7.91 -6.76
CA ILE A 97 2.96 -6.50 -6.31
C ILE A 97 3.56 -5.53 -7.33
N LYS A 98 4.24 -6.01 -8.38
CA LYS A 98 4.83 -5.17 -9.46
C LYS A 98 3.79 -4.41 -10.28
N VAL A 99 2.52 -4.78 -10.21
CA VAL A 99 1.42 -4.08 -10.90
C VAL A 99 1.39 -2.58 -10.57
N VAL A 100 1.88 -2.17 -9.39
CA VAL A 100 1.96 -0.76 -8.97
C VAL A 100 2.87 0.10 -9.86
N ASP A 101 3.84 -0.50 -10.57
CA ASP A 101 4.78 0.23 -11.43
C ASP A 101 4.02 1.04 -12.50
N LYS A 102 2.94 0.45 -13.06
CA LYS A 102 2.11 1.10 -14.06
C LYS A 102 1.42 2.35 -13.50
N PHE A 103 0.85 2.23 -12.30
CA PHE A 103 0.15 3.32 -11.62
C PHE A 103 1.11 4.44 -11.21
N ARG A 104 2.26 4.08 -10.66
CA ARG A 104 3.28 5.04 -10.26
C ARG A 104 3.83 5.80 -11.46
N ASN A 105 4.00 5.15 -12.60
CA ASN A 105 4.42 5.82 -13.84
C ASN A 105 3.33 6.77 -14.36
N THR A 106 2.06 6.36 -14.36
CA THR A 106 0.94 7.27 -14.64
C THR A 106 1.00 8.51 -13.77
N PHE A 107 1.17 8.34 -12.46
CA PHE A 107 1.19 9.46 -11.51
C PHE A 107 2.38 10.40 -11.72
N GLN A 108 3.55 9.87 -12.09
CA GLN A 108 4.72 10.71 -12.38
C GLN A 108 4.54 11.56 -13.64
N HIS A 109 3.85 11.04 -14.66
CA HIS A 109 3.66 11.67 -15.96
C HIS A 109 2.25 12.23 -16.14
N LEU A 110 1.60 12.62 -15.03
CA LEU A 110 0.18 12.95 -15.03
C LEU A 110 -0.14 14.23 -15.80
N ASP A 111 0.82 15.15 -15.89
CA ASP A 111 0.81 16.33 -16.75
C ASP A 111 0.71 15.95 -18.23
N GLU A 112 1.55 15.01 -18.70
CA GLU A 112 1.47 14.46 -20.06
C GLU A 112 0.12 13.75 -20.29
N ARG A 113 -0.43 13.08 -19.25
CA ARG A 113 -1.71 12.36 -19.36
C ARG A 113 -2.89 13.29 -19.61
N ILE A 114 -2.81 14.57 -19.24
CA ILE A 114 -3.88 15.56 -19.48
C ILE A 114 -4.25 15.57 -20.96
N ASP A 115 -3.24 15.80 -21.80
CA ASP A 115 -3.40 15.96 -23.25
C ASP A 115 -3.56 14.60 -23.95
N GLU A 116 -2.87 13.56 -23.48
CA GLU A 116 -2.95 12.23 -24.09
C GLU A 116 -4.33 11.59 -23.93
N SER A 117 -4.99 11.80 -22.79
CA SER A 117 -6.11 10.92 -22.39
C SER A 117 -7.16 11.54 -21.48
N LEU A 118 -6.80 12.34 -20.48
CA LEU A 118 -7.76 12.77 -19.46
C LEU A 118 -8.84 13.69 -20.03
N VAL A 119 -8.44 14.68 -20.84
CA VAL A 119 -9.39 15.60 -21.49
C VAL A 119 -10.27 14.85 -22.49
N LYS A 120 -9.66 14.04 -23.36
CA LYS A 120 -10.36 13.28 -24.40
C LYS A 120 -11.38 12.30 -23.82
N ASN A 121 -11.02 11.58 -22.76
CA ASN A 121 -11.87 10.55 -22.16
C ASN A 121 -12.73 11.08 -21.00
N LYS A 122 -12.62 12.37 -20.67
CA LYS A 122 -13.35 13.03 -19.57
C LYS A 122 -13.10 12.35 -18.22
N LEU A 123 -11.83 12.08 -17.93
CA LEU A 123 -11.42 11.31 -16.75
C LEU A 123 -10.83 12.23 -15.66
N PRO A 124 -11.03 11.87 -14.38
CA PRO A 124 -10.55 12.65 -13.25
C PRO A 124 -9.01 12.57 -13.12
N PHE A 125 -8.38 13.67 -12.72
CA PHE A 125 -6.92 13.82 -12.73
C PHE A 125 -6.21 12.79 -11.85
N TYR A 126 -6.61 12.62 -10.60
CA TYR A 126 -6.05 11.62 -9.69
C TYR A 126 -6.82 10.29 -9.67
N GLY A 127 -7.74 10.11 -10.62
CA GLY A 127 -8.57 8.91 -10.71
C GLY A 127 -9.84 8.95 -9.85
N THR A 128 -10.44 7.77 -9.68
CA THR A 128 -11.61 7.50 -8.86
C THR A 128 -11.27 6.39 -7.87
N ILE A 129 -11.63 6.56 -6.60
CA ILE A 129 -11.55 5.47 -5.62
C ILE A 129 -12.96 4.93 -5.42
N SER A 130 -13.11 3.61 -5.45
CA SER A 130 -14.38 2.94 -5.20
C SER A 130 -14.27 1.80 -4.22
N TRP A 131 -15.34 1.47 -3.53
CA TRP A 131 -15.42 0.33 -2.62
C TRP A 131 -16.83 -0.27 -2.63
N PHE A 132 -16.94 -1.50 -2.13
CA PHE A 132 -18.21 -2.13 -1.83
C PHE A 132 -18.51 -2.00 -0.35
N TYR A 133 -19.69 -1.43 -0.05
CA TYR A 133 -20.20 -1.25 1.29
C TYR A 133 -21.31 -2.27 1.53
N PHE A 134 -21.14 -3.12 2.55
CA PHE A 134 -22.08 -4.18 2.90
C PHE A 134 -22.87 -3.81 4.15
N GLU A 135 -24.19 -3.73 4.01
CA GLU A 135 -25.11 -3.33 5.07
C GLU A 135 -26.47 -3.99 4.84
N ASN A 136 -27.04 -4.62 5.87
CA ASN A 136 -28.37 -5.26 5.81
C ASN A 136 -28.56 -6.23 4.62
N ASP A 137 -27.56 -7.09 4.35
CA ASP A 137 -27.52 -8.03 3.21
C ASP A 137 -27.50 -7.40 1.80
N GLU A 138 -27.41 -6.07 1.73
CA GLU A 138 -27.24 -5.31 0.49
C GLU A 138 -25.77 -4.91 0.28
N ILE A 139 -25.33 -4.97 -0.98
CA ILE A 139 -24.05 -4.39 -1.39
C ILE A 139 -24.35 -3.08 -2.12
N LYS A 140 -23.81 -1.98 -1.58
CA LYS A 140 -23.80 -0.67 -2.22
C LYS A 140 -22.42 -0.44 -2.83
N THR A 141 -22.38 0.01 -4.09
CA THR A 141 -21.13 0.49 -4.71
C THR A 141 -20.99 1.97 -4.39
N LYS A 142 -19.85 2.34 -3.81
CA LYS A 142 -19.56 3.70 -3.37
C LYS A 142 -18.28 4.18 -4.07
N MET A 143 -18.19 5.48 -4.30
CA MET A 143 -17.01 6.05 -4.94
C MET A 143 -16.78 7.52 -4.59
N ILE A 144 -15.52 7.93 -4.65
CA ILE A 144 -15.07 9.31 -4.66
C ILE A 144 -14.32 9.58 -5.96
N VAL A 145 -14.61 10.71 -6.58
CA VAL A 145 -13.99 11.14 -7.84
C VAL A 145 -13.10 12.33 -7.55
N SER A 146 -11.86 12.31 -8.04
CA SER A 146 -10.96 13.44 -7.83
C SER A 146 -11.30 14.62 -8.75
N GLY A 147 -11.36 15.82 -8.17
CA GLY A 147 -11.57 17.05 -8.92
C GLY A 147 -13.00 17.24 -9.44
N ILE A 148 -13.12 17.88 -10.61
CA ILE A 148 -14.40 18.20 -11.25
C ILE A 148 -14.85 17.03 -12.11
N ILE A 149 -16.11 16.62 -11.96
CA ILE A 149 -16.73 15.59 -12.80
C ILE A 149 -17.26 16.24 -14.08
N TYR A 150 -16.73 15.82 -15.23
CA TYR A 150 -17.23 16.21 -16.56
C TYR A 150 -17.47 14.99 -17.48
N GLY A 151 -17.50 13.80 -16.86
CA GLY A 151 -17.76 12.47 -17.39
C GLY A 151 -17.41 11.43 -16.33
N LEU A 152 -18.05 10.25 -16.37
CA LEU A 152 -17.70 9.13 -15.49
C LEU A 152 -17.79 7.83 -16.29
N ASN A 153 -16.66 7.18 -16.53
CA ASN A 153 -16.61 5.88 -17.20
C ASN A 153 -15.88 4.89 -16.27
N VAL A 154 -16.63 4.37 -15.29
CA VAL A 154 -16.14 3.41 -14.31
C VAL A 154 -16.89 2.11 -14.53
N GLN A 155 -16.16 1.02 -14.78
CA GLN A 155 -16.72 -0.31 -14.87
C GLN A 155 -16.50 -1.04 -13.56
N PHE A 156 -17.58 -1.66 -13.06
CA PHE A 156 -17.56 -2.48 -11.86
C PHE A 156 -17.85 -3.92 -12.22
N ILE A 157 -17.03 -4.82 -11.69
CA ILE A 157 -17.37 -6.24 -11.65
C ILE A 157 -18.08 -6.45 -10.32
N TYR A 158 -19.36 -6.84 -10.37
CA TYR A 158 -20.09 -7.11 -9.14
C TYR A 158 -19.46 -8.34 -8.46
N PRO A 159 -19.10 -8.23 -7.19
CA PRO A 159 -18.36 -9.26 -6.48
C PRO A 159 -19.26 -10.40 -5.98
N ASP A 160 -18.66 -11.55 -5.70
CA ASP A 160 -19.37 -12.65 -5.05
C ASP A 160 -19.54 -12.35 -3.55
N LYS A 161 -20.80 -12.23 -3.11
CA LYS A 161 -21.20 -11.95 -1.71
C LYS A 161 -20.53 -12.88 -0.70
N LYS A 162 -20.18 -14.12 -1.08
CA LYS A 162 -19.63 -15.13 -0.17
C LYS A 162 -18.28 -14.76 0.44
N ASN A 163 -17.56 -13.82 -0.16
CA ASN A 163 -16.20 -13.45 0.27
C ASN A 163 -16.15 -12.17 1.12
N TYR A 164 -17.29 -11.57 1.46
CA TYR A 164 -17.34 -10.33 2.23
C TYR A 164 -17.66 -10.57 3.69
N SER A 165 -16.70 -10.20 4.54
CA SER A 165 -16.78 -10.31 5.99
C SER A 165 -16.70 -8.95 6.69
N LYS A 166 -16.36 -7.88 5.96
CA LYS A 166 -16.24 -6.50 6.48
C LYS A 166 -17.37 -5.60 5.96
N LYS A 167 -17.57 -4.46 6.62
CA LYS A 167 -18.46 -3.38 6.18
C LYS A 167 -17.97 -2.74 4.88
N ILE A 168 -16.66 -2.51 4.76
CA ILE A 168 -16.00 -1.99 3.55
C ILE A 168 -15.12 -3.07 2.94
N ASN A 169 -15.22 -3.27 1.63
CA ASN A 169 -14.48 -4.27 0.88
C ASN A 169 -13.99 -3.72 -0.47
N ASP A 170 -12.92 -4.32 -0.99
CA ASP A 170 -12.35 -4.07 -2.33
C ASP A 170 -12.16 -2.60 -2.70
N ILE A 171 -11.46 -1.88 -1.83
CA ILE A 171 -11.06 -0.50 -2.12
C ILE A 171 -10.19 -0.53 -3.37
N THR A 172 -10.67 0.11 -4.43
CA THR A 172 -10.09 0.04 -5.78
C THR A 172 -9.80 1.44 -6.29
N LEU A 173 -8.56 1.66 -6.73
CA LEU A 173 -8.20 2.83 -7.51
C LEU A 173 -8.47 2.56 -8.97
N HIS A 174 -9.15 3.50 -9.60
CA HIS A 174 -9.35 3.57 -11.03
C HIS A 174 -8.58 4.77 -11.59
N ALA A 175 -7.72 4.51 -12.56
CA ALA A 175 -6.83 5.51 -13.14
C ALA A 175 -6.69 5.29 -14.66
N VAL A 176 -5.82 6.08 -15.28
CA VAL A 176 -5.58 6.07 -16.72
C VAL A 176 -4.12 5.80 -16.99
N ASP A 177 -3.82 4.95 -17.95
CA ASP A 177 -2.49 4.86 -18.53
C ASP A 177 -2.59 5.01 -20.04
N ARG A 178 -2.18 6.19 -20.53
CA ARG A 178 -2.32 6.59 -21.93
C ARG A 178 -3.77 6.37 -22.37
N ASN A 179 -4.02 5.51 -23.37
CA ASN A 179 -5.35 5.25 -23.91
C ASN A 179 -6.11 4.12 -23.19
N SER A 180 -5.62 3.63 -22.06
CA SER A 180 -6.24 2.50 -21.34
C SER A 180 -6.70 2.89 -19.94
N TYR A 181 -7.92 2.49 -19.62
CA TYR A 181 -8.40 2.49 -18.24
C TYR A 181 -7.71 1.37 -17.46
N ILE A 182 -7.24 1.68 -16.26
CA ILE A 182 -6.59 0.71 -15.38
C ILE A 182 -7.20 0.77 -13.98
N SER A 183 -7.28 -0.37 -13.33
CA SER A 183 -7.75 -0.46 -11.95
C SER A 183 -6.80 -1.30 -11.10
N LEU A 184 -6.69 -0.93 -9.82
CA LEU A 184 -5.89 -1.61 -8.82
C LEU A 184 -6.72 -1.77 -7.56
N ASN A 185 -7.03 -3.02 -7.20
CA ASN A 185 -7.65 -3.34 -5.92
C ASN A 185 -6.57 -3.24 -4.83
N ILE A 186 -6.65 -2.17 -4.04
CA ILE A 186 -5.74 -1.87 -2.94
C ILE A 186 -5.88 -2.92 -1.84
N SER A 187 -7.09 -3.37 -1.52
CA SER A 187 -7.33 -4.43 -0.54
C SER A 187 -6.62 -5.74 -0.94
N SER A 188 -6.68 -6.12 -2.21
CA SER A 188 -5.96 -7.29 -2.75
C SER A 188 -4.45 -7.08 -2.74
N LEU A 189 -3.98 -5.87 -3.08
CA LEU A 189 -2.55 -5.54 -3.01
C LEU A 189 -1.99 -5.71 -1.60
N ILE A 190 -2.74 -5.31 -0.56
CA ILE A 190 -2.34 -5.51 0.84
C ILE A 190 -2.22 -7.00 1.16
N ASN A 191 -3.17 -7.84 0.71
CA ASN A 191 -3.08 -9.29 0.88
C ASN A 191 -1.86 -9.89 0.18
N ASP A 192 -1.55 -9.45 -1.04
CA ASP A 192 -0.36 -9.88 -1.77
C ASP A 192 0.94 -9.47 -1.06
N ILE A 193 0.95 -8.30 -0.39
CA ILE A 193 2.08 -7.82 0.42
C ILE A 193 2.24 -8.66 1.69
N ILE A 194 1.13 -9.04 2.36
CA ILE A 194 1.15 -9.94 3.52
C ILE A 194 1.72 -11.30 3.11
N GLU A 195 1.25 -11.87 2.00
CA GLU A 195 1.75 -13.16 1.50
C GLU A 195 3.26 -13.09 1.17
N LEU A 196 3.70 -12.01 0.51
CA LEU A 196 5.12 -11.76 0.24
C LEU A 196 5.94 -11.71 1.53
N LYS A 197 5.45 -10.95 2.53
CA LYS A 197 6.10 -10.83 3.85
C LYS A 197 6.20 -12.20 4.50
N ASP A 198 5.10 -12.96 4.59
CA ASP A 198 5.09 -14.25 5.28
C ASP A 198 6.01 -15.28 4.61
N GLN A 199 6.03 -15.33 3.27
CA GLN A 199 6.98 -16.18 2.54
C GLN A 199 8.43 -15.80 2.85
N ASN A 200 8.74 -14.51 2.94
CA ASN A 200 10.08 -14.02 3.25
C ASN A 200 10.47 -14.34 4.70
N GLU A 201 9.58 -14.09 5.66
CA GLU A 201 9.86 -14.37 7.08
C GLU A 201 10.06 -15.86 7.33
N ASN A 202 9.24 -16.72 6.73
CA ASN A 202 9.43 -18.17 6.82
C ASN A 202 10.82 -18.61 6.32
N LEU A 203 11.29 -18.01 5.22
CA LEU A 203 12.63 -18.27 4.70
C LEU A 203 13.73 -17.75 5.63
N LEU A 204 13.60 -16.52 6.14
CA LEU A 204 14.57 -15.91 7.04
C LEU A 204 14.68 -16.70 8.35
N THR A 205 13.54 -17.02 8.96
CA THR A 205 13.48 -17.85 10.18
C THR A 205 14.20 -19.17 9.99
N LYS A 206 13.94 -19.87 8.88
CA LYS A 206 14.64 -21.12 8.56
C LYS A 206 16.16 -20.92 8.47
N ILE A 207 16.61 -19.89 7.73
CA ILE A 207 18.04 -19.60 7.56
C ILE A 207 18.70 -19.25 8.90
N PHE A 208 18.06 -18.44 9.73
CA PHE A 208 18.63 -18.00 11.01
C PHE A 208 18.74 -19.17 12.00
N ILE A 209 17.75 -20.06 12.03
CA ILE A 209 17.79 -21.30 12.82
C ILE A 209 18.90 -22.23 12.32
N GLU A 210 18.98 -22.49 11.01
CA GLU A 210 20.01 -23.37 10.42
C GLU A 210 21.43 -22.87 10.71
N LYS A 211 21.63 -21.54 10.70
CA LYS A 211 22.91 -20.90 11.01
C LYS A 211 23.18 -20.74 12.49
N LYS A 212 22.20 -21.00 13.37
CA LYS A 212 22.27 -20.75 14.83
C LYS A 212 22.64 -19.30 15.16
N TRP A 213 22.08 -18.36 14.41
CA TRP A 213 22.30 -16.94 14.64
C TRP A 213 21.47 -16.42 15.82
N ASN A 214 22.02 -15.48 16.57
CA ASN A 214 21.38 -14.93 17.75
C ASN A 214 20.48 -13.76 17.35
N LEU A 215 19.17 -13.96 17.50
CA LEU A 215 18.18 -12.91 17.28
C LEU A 215 18.33 -11.82 18.34
N ARG A 216 18.27 -10.56 17.93
CA ARG A 216 18.31 -9.40 18.81
C ARG A 216 17.03 -8.60 18.66
N ASP A 217 16.42 -8.22 19.78
CA ASP A 217 15.37 -7.21 19.80
C ASP A 217 15.98 -5.82 19.53
N TRP A 218 15.55 -5.18 18.45
CA TRP A 218 16.02 -3.85 18.03
C TRP A 218 15.13 -2.71 18.52
N THR A 219 14.14 -2.97 19.37
CA THR A 219 13.13 -1.95 19.76
C THR A 219 13.72 -0.68 20.36
N ALA A 220 14.80 -0.77 21.13
CA ALA A 220 15.47 0.41 21.69
C ALA A 220 16.31 1.21 20.69
N ASP A 221 16.70 0.59 19.56
CA ASP A 221 17.65 1.13 18.60
C ASP A 221 17.01 1.57 17.27
N ARG A 222 15.71 1.31 17.07
CA ARG A 222 14.96 1.61 15.85
C ARG A 222 13.98 2.75 16.07
N ASP A 223 13.68 3.47 14.99
CA ASP A 223 12.62 4.49 14.92
C ASP A 223 12.71 5.55 16.05
N ILE A 224 13.93 5.95 16.41
CA ILE A 224 14.19 6.79 17.58
C ILE A 224 13.82 8.27 17.37
N PHE A 225 13.29 8.89 18.41
CA PHE A 225 13.07 10.33 18.49
C PHE A 225 14.25 11.00 19.19
N ILE A 226 14.93 11.93 18.52
CA ILE A 226 16.10 12.64 19.05
C ILE A 226 15.75 14.11 19.29
N THR A 227 15.94 14.58 20.52
CA THR A 227 15.86 16.00 20.89
C THR A 227 17.27 16.59 20.97
N LEU A 228 17.61 17.47 20.05
CA LEU A 228 18.86 18.23 20.09
C LEU A 228 18.62 19.58 20.76
N LYS A 229 19.46 19.97 21.72
CA LYS A 229 19.48 21.34 22.24
C LYS A 229 20.27 22.20 21.27
N SER A 230 19.70 23.33 20.86
CA SER A 230 20.45 24.37 20.15
C SER A 230 21.42 25.03 21.14
N GLU A 231 22.71 25.01 20.80
CA GLU A 231 23.68 25.89 21.45
C GLU A 231 23.35 27.34 21.03
N LYS A 232 23.27 28.26 21.99
CA LYS A 232 23.24 29.68 21.68
C LYS A 232 24.66 30.08 21.32
N GLU A 233 24.85 30.58 20.10
CA GLU A 233 26.06 31.34 19.70
C GLU A 233 26.24 32.60 20.56
#